data_AF-A0A170W108-F1
#
_entry.id   AF-A0A170W108-F1
#
_cell.length_a   1.000
_cell.length_b   1.000
_cell.length_c   1.000
_cell.angle_alpha   90.00
_cell.angle_beta   90.00
_cell.angle_gamma   90.00
#
_symmetry.space_group_name_H-M   'P 1'
#
loop_
_entity.id
_entity.type
_entity.pdbx_description
1 polymer ?
#
loop_
_entity_poly.entity_id
_entity_poly.type
_entity_poly.pdbx_seq_one_letter_code
_entity_poly.pdbx_strand_id
1 'polypeptide(L)'
;DSLAAYRSYVKKHGREAKLPGLLNYTHDQLFFLSFANMWCSEYSNDALVRTLEDDEHSPNFVRVLVVLQNFHDFSESWNCPKGSYMNPEQKCKTLGIIICTYSSAYKKLMAFFF
;
A
#
# COMPACT_ATOMS: atom_id res chain seq x y z
N ASP A 1 11.59 -9.31 -1.51
CA ASP A 1 10.52 -8.49 -0.91
C ASP A 1 11.01 -7.94 0.43
N SER A 2 10.82 -6.65 0.69
CA SER A 2 11.32 -5.92 1.87
C SER A 2 10.75 -6.47 3.18
N LEU A 3 9.48 -6.91 3.21
CA LEU A 3 8.91 -7.53 4.41
C LEU A 3 9.58 -8.88 4.73
N ALA A 4 9.85 -9.69 3.70
CA ALA A 4 10.57 -10.97 3.88
C ALA A 4 12.01 -10.74 4.38
N ALA A 5 12.66 -9.68 3.91
CA ALA A 5 13.98 -9.27 4.40
C ALA A 5 13.92 -8.84 5.87
N TYR A 6 12.91 -8.04 6.26
CA TYR A 6 12.67 -7.66 7.66
C TYR A 6 12.45 -8.86 8.57
N ARG A 7 11.57 -9.79 8.19
CA ARG A 7 11.32 -11.03 8.95
C ARG A 7 12.59 -11.88 9.08
N SER A 8 13.42 -11.93 8.04
CA SER A 8 14.72 -12.62 8.08
C SER A 8 15.71 -11.95 9.04
N TYR A 9 15.73 -10.62 9.07
CA TYR A 9 16.51 -9.86 10.03
C TYR A 9 16.07 -10.15 11.48
N VAL A 10 14.76 -10.12 11.74
CA VAL A 10 14.19 -10.45 13.08
C VAL A 10 14.53 -11.88 13.49
N LYS A 11 14.49 -12.84 12.56
CA LYS A 11 14.87 -14.23 12.84
C LYS A 11 16.34 -14.36 13.27
N LYS A 12 17.24 -13.52 12.71
CA LYS A 12 18.67 -13.58 12.98
C LYS A 12 19.09 -12.80 14.23
N HIS A 13 18.47 -11.64 14.48
CA HIS A 13 18.91 -10.71 15.54
C HIS A 13 17.92 -10.59 16.70
N GLY A 14 16.76 -11.26 16.62
CA GLY A 14 15.66 -11.06 17.56
C GLY A 14 14.76 -9.91 17.15
N ARG A 15 13.63 -9.78 17.86
CA ARG A 15 12.64 -8.72 17.64
C ARG A 15 13.04 -7.48 18.43
N GLU A 16 12.87 -6.32 17.80
CA GLU A 16 13.15 -5.02 18.39
C GLU A 16 12.15 -4.69 19.53
N ALA A 17 12.48 -3.68 20.34
CA ALA A 17 11.57 -3.16 21.34
C ALA A 17 10.40 -2.41 20.66
N LYS A 18 9.20 -2.54 21.24
CA LYS A 18 8.03 -1.78 20.74
C LYS A 18 8.23 -0.28 20.96
N LEU A 19 7.70 0.51 20.03
CA LEU A 19 7.74 1.96 20.10
C LEU A 19 6.82 2.50 21.22
N PRO A 20 7.31 3.44 22.05
CA PRO A 20 6.46 4.15 23.02
C PRO A 20 5.27 4.81 22.31
N GLY A 21 4.08 4.73 22.91
CA GLY A 21 2.84 5.28 22.32
C GLY A 21 2.19 4.43 21.24
N LEU A 22 2.84 3.36 20.76
CA LEU A 22 2.33 2.44 19.73
C LEU A 22 2.37 0.97 20.16
N LEU A 23 2.27 0.72 21.46
CA LEU A 23 2.42 -0.62 22.06
C LEU A 23 1.37 -1.63 21.59
N ASN A 24 0.23 -1.14 21.10
CA ASN A 24 -0.88 -1.97 20.62
C ASN A 24 -0.64 -2.55 19.22
N TYR A 25 0.40 -2.08 18.51
CA TYR A 25 0.73 -2.58 17.18
C TYR A 25 1.81 -3.66 17.22
N THR A 26 1.71 -4.61 16.30
CA THR A 26 2.78 -5.56 16.01
C THR A 26 3.86 -4.92 15.14
N HIS A 27 5.05 -5.52 15.07
CA HIS A 27 6.11 -4.99 14.21
C HIS A 27 5.76 -5.04 12.73
N ASP A 28 5.04 -6.08 12.29
CA ASP A 28 4.54 -6.17 10.91
C ASP A 28 3.49 -5.08 10.62
N GLN A 29 2.59 -4.77 11.58
CA GLN A 29 1.68 -3.64 11.45
C GLN A 29 2.43 -2.30 11.38
N LEU A 30 3.46 -2.12 12.21
CA LEU A 30 4.31 -0.92 12.19
C LEU A 30 5.12 -0.79 10.89
N PHE A 31 5.56 -1.91 10.30
CA PHE A 31 6.22 -1.92 8.99
C PHE A 31 5.32 -1.30 7.91
N PHE A 32 4.06 -1.72 7.84
CA PHE A 32 3.09 -1.16 6.90
C PHE A 32 2.70 0.28 7.22
N LEU A 33 2.59 0.62 8.51
CA LEU A 33 2.32 1.99 8.94
C LEU A 33 3.46 2.94 8.53
N SER A 34 4.72 2.49 8.69
CA SER A 34 5.89 3.24 8.25
C SER A 34 5.91 3.43 6.74
N PHE A 35 5.59 2.38 5.97
CA PHE A 35 5.41 2.49 4.52
C PHE A 35 4.35 3.53 4.15
N ALA A 36 3.16 3.48 4.76
CA ALA A 36 2.09 4.44 4.47
C ALA A 36 2.49 5.88 4.85
N ASN A 37 3.13 6.06 6.01
CA ASN A 37 3.57 7.37 6.50
C ASN A 37 4.62 8.02 5.59
N MET A 38 5.48 7.23 4.93
CA MET A 38 6.47 7.73 3.97
C MET A 38 5.82 8.47 2.79
N TRP A 39 4.58 8.12 2.45
CA TRP A 39 3.82 8.70 1.34
C TRP A 39 2.74 9.69 1.82
N CYS A 40 2.73 10.05 3.10
CA CYS A 40 1.78 11.01 3.63
C CYS A 40 2.00 12.38 2.97
N SER A 41 1.00 12.86 2.25
CA SER A 41 1.01 14.14 1.56
C SER A 41 -0.41 14.62 1.32
N GLU A 42 -0.56 15.93 1.16
CA GLU A 42 -1.82 16.59 0.86
C GLU A 42 -1.69 17.34 -0.47
N TYR A 43 -2.76 17.33 -1.26
CA TYR A 43 -2.81 18.01 -2.55
C TYR A 43 -3.94 19.04 -2.51
N SER A 44 -3.67 20.26 -2.97
CA SER A 44 -4.75 21.13 -3.45
C SER A 44 -5.30 20.57 -4.76
N ASN A 45 -6.52 20.98 -5.14
CA ASN A 45 -7.12 20.53 -6.40
C ASN A 45 -6.21 20.82 -7.61
N ASP A 46 -5.66 22.03 -7.71
CA ASP A 46 -4.77 22.40 -8.80
C ASP A 46 -3.47 21.58 -8.80
N ALA A 47 -2.90 21.31 -7.62
CA ALA A 47 -1.71 20.49 -7.50
C ALA A 47 -1.98 19.04 -7.91
N LEU A 48 -3.16 18.50 -7.57
CA LEU A 48 -3.56 17.16 -7.97
C LEU A 48 -3.73 17.07 -9.49
N VAL A 49 -4.41 18.04 -10.11
CA VAL A 49 -4.57 18.09 -11.58
C VAL A 49 -3.21 18.11 -12.27
N ARG A 50 -2.32 19.01 -11.86
CA ARG A 50 -0.95 19.06 -12.41
C ARG A 50 -0.19 17.76 -12.21
N THR A 51 -0.29 17.15 -11.02
CA THR A 51 0.36 15.86 -10.74
C THR A 51 -0.16 14.77 -11.71
N LEU A 52 -1.46 14.76 -12.00
CA LEU A 52 -2.04 13.79 -12.92
C LEU A 52 -1.65 14.02 -14.38
N GLU A 53 -1.30 15.25 -14.76
CA GLU A 53 -0.89 15.62 -16.12
C GLU A 53 0.62 15.48 -16.34
N ASP A 54 1.43 15.86 -15.36
CA ASP A 54 2.87 16.05 -15.50
C ASP A 54 3.72 14.94 -14.85
N ASP A 55 3.21 14.24 -13.83
CA ASP A 55 3.95 13.19 -13.13
C ASP A 55 3.63 11.80 -13.72
N GLU A 56 4.67 11.07 -14.12
CA GLU A 56 4.54 9.68 -14.57
C GLU A 56 4.13 8.72 -13.44
N HIS A 57 4.31 9.13 -12.18
CA HIS A 57 3.93 8.35 -11.01
C HIS A 57 2.48 8.60 -10.62
N SER A 58 1.84 7.56 -10.08
CA SER A 58 0.53 7.73 -9.44
C SER A 58 0.63 8.64 -8.22
N PRO A 59 -0.42 9.42 -7.91
CA PRO A 59 -0.47 10.22 -6.69
C PRO A 59 -0.18 9.39 -5.44
N ASN A 60 0.46 10.00 -4.43
CA ASN A 60 0.99 9.27 -3.29
C ASN A 60 -0.04 8.40 -2.55
N PHE A 61 -1.28 8.90 -2.38
CA PHE A 61 -2.35 8.11 -1.76
C PHE A 61 -2.71 6.86 -2.56
N VAL A 62 -2.66 6.92 -3.90
CA VAL A 62 -2.88 5.77 -4.78
C VAL A 62 -1.74 4.76 -4.63
N ARG A 63 -0.49 5.23 -4.52
CA ARG A 63 0.69 4.38 -4.31
C ARG A 63 0.56 3.56 -3.03
N VAL A 64 0.03 4.15 -1.96
CA VAL A 64 -0.24 3.42 -0.71
C VAL A 64 -1.39 2.43 -0.89
N LEU A 65 -2.54 2.89 -1.36
CA LEU A 65 -3.76 2.09 -1.43
C LEU A 65 -3.59 0.86 -2.33
N VAL A 66 -3.12 1.05 -3.56
CA VAL A 66 -3.04 -0.02 -4.55
C VAL A 66 -1.98 -1.05 -4.17
N VAL A 67 -0.85 -0.61 -3.62
CA VAL A 67 0.20 -1.54 -3.16
C VAL A 67 -0.34 -2.40 -2.02
N LEU A 68 -0.94 -1.79 -1.00
CA LEU A 68 -1.44 -2.52 0.17
C LEU A 68 -2.62 -3.45 -0.15
N GLN A 69 -3.53 -3.04 -1.04
CA GLN A 69 -4.62 -3.90 -1.53
C GLN A 69 -4.12 -5.18 -2.20
N ASN A 70 -3.00 -5.10 -2.91
CA ASN A 70 -2.40 -6.23 -3.61
C ASN A 70 -1.48 -7.09 -2.74
N PHE A 71 -1.18 -6.64 -1.51
CA PHE A 71 -0.22 -7.29 -0.64
C PHE A 71 -0.91 -8.20 0.37
N HIS A 72 -0.71 -9.52 0.26
CA HIS A 72 -1.38 -10.49 1.13
C HIS A 72 -0.99 -10.33 2.59
N ASP A 73 0.32 -10.20 2.87
CA ASP A 73 0.82 -10.05 4.24
C ASP A 73 0.26 -8.81 4.95
N PHE A 74 -0.12 -7.76 4.21
CA PHE A 74 -0.79 -6.59 4.77
C PHE A 74 -2.18 -6.96 5.27
N SER A 75 -2.99 -7.57 4.39
CA SER A 75 -4.35 -7.98 4.75
C SER A 75 -4.37 -8.95 5.93
N GLU A 76 -3.39 -9.85 6.01
CA GLU A 76 -3.22 -10.77 7.15
C GLU A 76 -2.82 -10.03 8.43
N SER A 77 -1.81 -9.15 8.37
CA SER A 77 -1.32 -8.41 9.54
C SER A 77 -2.37 -7.50 10.18
N TRP A 78 -3.33 -7.03 9.39
CA TRP A 78 -4.43 -6.18 9.83
C TRP A 78 -5.78 -6.90 9.93
N ASN A 79 -5.79 -8.22 9.74
CA ASN A 79 -7.00 -9.05 9.78
C ASN A 79 -8.14 -8.50 8.89
N CYS A 80 -7.79 -8.00 7.69
CA CYS A 80 -8.76 -7.45 6.76
C CYS A 80 -9.68 -8.56 6.21
N PRO A 81 -11.02 -8.46 6.35
CA PRO A 81 -11.94 -9.46 5.82
C PRO A 81 -11.78 -9.63 4.30
N LYS A 82 -11.89 -10.86 3.80
CA LYS A 82 -11.85 -11.12 2.36
C LYS A 82 -12.97 -10.34 1.65
N GLY A 83 -12.64 -9.69 0.53
CA GLY A 83 -13.57 -8.85 -0.22
C GLY A 83 -13.76 -7.44 0.36
N SER A 84 -13.15 -7.12 1.49
CA SER A 84 -13.13 -5.74 1.99
C SER A 84 -12.32 -4.83 1.06
N TYR A 85 -12.52 -3.51 1.17
CA TYR A 85 -11.81 -2.52 0.36
C TYR A 85 -10.29 -2.69 0.39
N MET A 86 -9.72 -3.05 1.54
CA MET A 86 -8.27 -3.26 1.73
C MET A 86 -7.82 -4.72 1.54
N ASN A 87 -8.74 -5.63 1.19
CA ASN A 87 -8.44 -7.02 0.86
C ASN A 87 -9.35 -7.53 -0.27
N PRO A 88 -9.22 -6.97 -1.48
CA PRO A 88 -10.00 -7.42 -2.64
C PRO A 88 -9.66 -8.88 -2.98
N GLU A 89 -10.63 -9.60 -3.55
CA GLU A 89 -10.44 -11.00 -3.94
C GLU A 89 -9.44 -11.16 -5.08
N GLN A 90 -9.45 -10.22 -6.02
CA GLN A 90 -8.52 -10.17 -7.14
C GLN A 90 -7.35 -9.26 -6.78
N LYS A 91 -6.17 -9.87 -6.60
CA LYS A 91 -4.92 -9.16 -6.34
C LYS A 91 -3.97 -9.32 -7.52
N CYS A 92 -3.28 -8.25 -7.85
CA CYS A 92 -2.28 -8.17 -8.90
C CYS A 92 -0.90 -8.49 -8.34
N LYS A 93 -0.10 -9.31 -9.03
CA LYS A 93 1.24 -9.70 -8.58
C LYS A 93 2.27 -9.36 -9.66
N THR A 94 3.12 -8.38 -9.40
CA THR A 94 4.14 -7.87 -10.34
C THR A 94 5.28 -8.86 -10.63
N LEU A 95 5.48 -9.88 -9.79
CA LEU A 95 6.50 -10.93 -9.97
C LEU A 95 6.06 -12.08 -10.91
N GLY A 96 4.88 -11.98 -11.51
CA GLY A 96 4.49 -12.74 -12.69
C GLY A 96 3.96 -11.76 -13.72
N ILE A 97 4.30 -11.95 -15.00
CA ILE A 97 3.78 -11.16 -16.11
C ILE A 97 2.26 -11.40 -16.18
N ILE A 98 1.50 -10.66 -15.38
CA ILE A 98 0.11 -10.35 -15.62
C ILE A 98 0.02 -8.86 -15.34
N ILE A 99 0.09 -8.11 -16.43
CA ILE A 99 -0.40 -6.74 -16.49
C ILE A 99 -1.86 -6.83 -16.05
N CYS A 100 -2.14 -6.65 -14.75
CA CYS A 100 -3.47 -6.29 -14.30
C CYS A 100 -3.81 -5.03 -15.07
N THR A 101 -4.70 -5.20 -16.05
CA THR A 101 -4.89 -4.29 -17.17
C THR A 101 -4.89 -2.84 -16.72
N TYR A 102 -3.80 -2.14 -17.08
CA TYR A 102 -3.52 -0.73 -16.85
C TYR A 102 -4.55 0.22 -17.52
N SER A 103 -5.70 -0.28 -17.98
CA SER A 103 -6.60 0.43 -18.88
C SER A 103 -8.08 0.43 -18.49
N SER A 104 -8.58 -0.46 -17.62
CA SER A 104 -10.05 -0.54 -17.39
C SER A 104 -10.49 0.03 -16.04
N ALA A 105 -9.70 -0.14 -14.98
CA ALA A 105 -10.03 0.39 -13.66
C ALA A 105 -9.78 1.91 -13.54
N TYR A 106 -8.68 2.42 -14.11
CA TYR A 106 -8.37 3.85 -14.08
C TYR A 106 -9.33 4.70 -14.92
N LYS A 107 -9.80 4.20 -16.07
CA LYS A 107 -10.86 4.87 -16.84
C LYS A 107 -12.19 4.95 -16.09
N LYS A 108 -12.51 3.96 -15.25
CA LYS A 108 -13.70 4.00 -14.40
C LYS A 108 -13.52 4.92 -13.18
N LEU A 109 -12.32 5.02 -12.62
CA LEU A 109 -12.05 5.92 -11.51
C LEU A 109 -12.06 7.40 -11.95
N MET A 110 -11.51 7.70 -13.13
CA MET A 110 -11.55 9.05 -13.71
C MET A 110 -12.95 9.46 -14.18
N ALA A 111 -13.82 8.51 -14.53
CA ALA A 111 -15.22 8.79 -14.87
C ALA A 111 -16.14 9.04 -13.67
N PHE A 112 -15.63 8.91 -12.43
CA PHE A 112 -16.37 9.29 -11.22
C PHE A 112 -15.96 10.68 -10.68
N PHE A 113 -14.90 11.27 -11.24
CA PHE A 113 -14.39 12.60 -10.88
C PHE A 113 -14.60 13.64 -12.01
N PHE A 114 -15.22 13.26 -13.12
CA PHE A 114 -15.79 14.14 -14.15
C PHE A 114 -17.29 13.87 -14.32
#